data_AF-A0A0G1AIN9-F1
#
_entry.id   AF-A0A0G1AIN9-F1
#
_cell.length_a   1.000
_cell.length_b   1.000
_cell.length_c   1.000
_cell.angle_alpha   90.00
_cell.angle_beta   90.00
_cell.angle_gamma   90.00
#
_symmetry.space_group_name_H-M   'P 1'
#
loop_
_entity.id
_entity.type
_entity.pdbx_description
1 polymer ?
#
loop_
_entity_poly.entity_id
_entity_poly.type
_entity_poly.pdbx_seq_one_letter_code
_entity_poly.pdbx_strand_id
1 'polypeptide(L)'
;EKQRLREANEQQNADEFVNLFEGDLDDVPTNEELEDLWFLIDYMVNYEKILTEDNPLRLKKMQYFLRDVSTRMTMNNPLATLFLGIVESKLGNLHEAEVNTSLSKSYLKKSAYWQIRFKILDLECLYNLSAVFKGKGCNDYY
;
A
#
# COMPACT_ATOMS: atom_id res chain seq x y z
N GLU A 1 15.73 -4.72 7.97
CA GLU A 1 16.59 -5.73 7.32
C GLU A 1 15.83 -6.96 6.85
N LYS A 2 15.14 -7.72 7.71
CA LYS A 2 14.39 -8.94 7.32
C LYS A 2 13.36 -8.73 6.20
N GLN A 3 12.48 -7.73 6.30
CA GLN A 3 11.48 -7.44 5.27
C GLN A 3 12.11 -7.13 3.90
N ARG A 4 13.21 -6.36 3.89
CA ARG A 4 13.94 -6.03 2.65
C ARG A 4 14.56 -7.28 2.02
N LEU A 5 15.06 -8.21 2.84
CA LEU A 5 15.61 -9.49 2.36
C LEU A 5 14.50 -10.39 1.80
N ARG A 6 13.34 -10.45 2.46
CA ARG A 6 12.17 -11.18 1.98
C ARG A 6 11.68 -10.65 0.63
N GLU A 7 11.48 -9.33 0.53
CA GLU A 7 11.09 -8.67 -0.72
C GLU A 7 12.08 -8.94 -1.87
N ALA A 8 13.39 -8.92 -1.58
CA ALA A 8 14.41 -9.23 -2.58
C ALA A 8 14.38 -10.70 -3.02
N ASN A 9 14.17 -11.64 -2.09
CA ASN A 9 14.09 -13.07 -2.39
C ASN A 9 12.81 -13.42 -3.17
N GLU A 10 11.70 -12.77 -2.84
CA GLU A 10 10.38 -13.01 -3.43
C GLU A 10 10.08 -12.10 -4.64
N GLN A 11 11.09 -11.43 -5.18
CA GLN A 11 10.89 -10.47 -6.27
C GLN A 11 10.32 -11.15 -7.54
N GLN A 12 10.75 -12.39 -7.82
CA GLN A 12 10.34 -13.16 -9.01
C GLN A 12 9.33 -14.26 -8.69
N ASN A 13 9.46 -14.92 -7.55
CA ASN A 13 8.56 -15.98 -7.08
C ASN A 13 8.17 -15.63 -5.65
N ALA A 14 6.93 -15.22 -5.45
CA ALA A 14 6.44 -14.85 -4.13
C ALA A 14 5.74 -16.02 -3.46
N ASP A 15 5.87 -16.07 -2.14
CA ASP A 15 5.16 -17.03 -1.31
C ASP A 15 3.69 -16.61 -1.18
N GLU A 16 2.86 -17.53 -0.67
CA GLU A 16 1.46 -17.23 -0.37
C GLU A 16 1.38 -16.15 0.71
N PHE A 17 0.34 -15.30 0.61
CA PHE A 17 0.04 -14.27 1.60
C PHE A 17 -1.38 -14.51 2.09
N VAL A 18 -1.59 -14.56 3.41
CA VAL A 18 -2.90 -14.95 3.99
C VAL A 18 -3.48 -13.82 4.83
N ASN A 19 -4.77 -13.52 4.63
CA ASN A 19 -5.51 -12.61 5.52
C ASN A 19 -6.06 -13.37 6.73
N LEU A 20 -5.31 -13.39 7.82
CA LEU A 20 -5.69 -14.09 9.05
C LEU A 20 -6.88 -13.47 9.79
N PHE A 21 -7.29 -12.24 9.46
CA PHE A 21 -8.48 -11.62 10.07
C PHE A 21 -9.80 -12.19 9.53
N GLU A 22 -9.75 -12.96 8.44
CA GLU A 22 -10.91 -13.63 7.85
C GLU A 22 -11.03 -15.11 8.25
N GLY A 23 -10.06 -15.62 9.03
CA GLY A 23 -9.96 -17.03 9.44
C GLY A 23 -10.47 -17.32 10.87
N ASP A 24 -10.06 -18.47 11.41
CA ASP A 24 -10.32 -18.85 12.80
C ASP A 24 -9.44 -18.03 13.75
N LEU A 25 -10.07 -17.23 14.62
CA LEU A 25 -9.37 -16.35 15.56
C LEU A 25 -8.76 -17.10 16.75
N ASP A 26 -9.13 -18.37 16.96
CA ASP A 26 -8.56 -19.22 18.00
C ASP A 26 -7.28 -19.96 17.53
N ASP A 27 -6.95 -19.88 16.24
CA ASP A 27 -5.75 -20.52 15.69
C ASP A 27 -4.47 -19.72 16.02
N VAL A 28 -3.37 -20.43 16.24
CA VAL A 28 -2.08 -19.82 16.60
C VAL A 28 -1.23 -19.66 15.33
N PRO A 29 -0.94 -18.42 14.88
CA PRO A 29 -0.22 -18.21 13.63
C PRO A 29 1.19 -18.78 13.66
N THR A 30 1.60 -19.32 12.51
CA THR A 30 3.00 -19.64 12.21
C THR A 30 3.84 -18.35 12.08
N ASN A 31 5.16 -18.49 12.02
CA ASN A 31 6.04 -17.32 11.87
C ASN A 31 5.83 -16.58 10.54
N GLU A 32 5.53 -17.30 9.46
CA GLU A 32 5.27 -16.72 8.14
C GLU A 32 3.96 -15.92 8.15
N GLU A 33 2.92 -16.50 8.75
CA GLU A 33 1.63 -15.85 8.98
C GLU A 33 1.73 -14.62 9.90
N LEU A 34 2.60 -14.63 10.92
CA LEU A 34 2.85 -13.46 11.75
C LEU A 34 3.45 -12.28 10.97
N GLU A 35 4.29 -12.55 9.98
CA GLU A 35 4.81 -11.49 9.11
C GLU A 35 3.72 -10.90 8.23
N ASP A 36 2.79 -11.73 7.77
CA ASP A 36 1.66 -11.28 6.97
C ASP A 36 0.67 -10.47 7.81
N LEU A 37 0.37 -10.94 9.02
CA LEU A 37 -0.43 -10.21 10.01
C LEU A 37 0.19 -8.84 10.34
N TRP A 38 1.50 -8.81 10.54
CA TRP A 38 2.22 -7.56 10.80
C TRP A 38 2.08 -6.59 9.62
N PHE A 39 2.19 -7.09 8.39
CA PHE A 39 1.99 -6.27 7.19
C PHE A 39 0.55 -5.73 7.08
N LEU A 40 -0.47 -6.56 7.37
CA LEU A 40 -1.87 -6.14 7.36
C LEU A 40 -2.11 -5.01 8.36
N ILE A 41 -1.62 -5.16 9.60
CA ILE A 41 -1.73 -4.13 10.62
C ILE A 41 -0.99 -2.85 10.21
N ASP A 42 0.22 -2.97 9.64
CA ASP A 42 0.97 -1.82 9.14
C ASP A 42 0.18 -1.08 8.04
N TYR A 43 -0.40 -1.82 7.10
CA TYR A 43 -1.27 -1.29 6.05
C TYR A 43 -2.45 -0.50 6.65
N MET A 44 -3.23 -1.12 7.53
CA MET A 44 -4.42 -0.51 8.13
C MET A 44 -4.07 0.76 8.92
N VAL A 45 -3.02 0.68 9.75
CA VAL A 45 -2.63 1.77 10.64
C VAL A 45 -2.03 2.94 9.86
N ASN A 46 -1.23 2.68 8.82
CA ASN A 46 -0.45 3.72 8.16
C ASN A 46 -1.05 4.22 6.84
N TYR A 47 -1.73 3.37 6.10
CA TYR A 47 -2.14 3.63 4.72
C TYR A 47 -3.64 3.74 4.56
N GLU A 48 -4.42 2.77 5.04
CA GLU A 48 -5.88 2.71 4.83
C GLU A 48 -6.59 4.01 5.24
N LYS A 49 -6.25 4.56 6.40
CA LYS A 49 -6.82 5.82 6.92
C LYS A 49 -6.66 7.03 5.99
N ILE A 50 -5.70 7.00 5.07
CA ILE A 50 -5.45 8.09 4.10
C ILE A 50 -6.62 8.23 3.13
N LEU A 51 -7.28 7.11 2.80
CA LEU A 51 -8.40 7.12 1.86
C LEU A 51 -9.53 8.04 2.32
N THR A 52 -9.78 8.07 3.63
CA THR A 52 -10.84 8.86 4.27
C THR A 52 -10.35 10.17 4.92
N GLU A 53 -9.05 10.48 4.88
CA GLU A 53 -8.51 11.72 5.46
C GLU A 53 -8.56 12.86 4.44
N ASP A 54 -9.14 13.99 4.82
CA ASP A 54 -9.27 15.19 3.98
C ASP A 54 -8.73 16.45 4.66
N ASN A 55 -8.29 16.37 5.92
CA ASN A 55 -7.71 17.51 6.63
C ASN A 55 -6.34 17.88 6.01
N PRO A 56 -6.18 19.10 5.44
CA PRO A 56 -4.96 19.45 4.73
C PRO A 56 -3.68 19.43 5.59
N LEU A 57 -3.79 19.76 6.89
CA LEU A 57 -2.63 19.74 7.79
C LEU A 57 -2.16 18.31 8.09
N ARG A 58 -3.10 17.37 8.23
CA ARG A 58 -2.77 15.95 8.44
C ARG A 58 -2.27 15.30 7.16
N LEU A 59 -2.90 15.58 6.03
CA LEU A 59 -2.42 15.16 4.71
C LEU A 59 -1.00 15.64 4.44
N LYS A 60 -0.66 16.88 4.81
CA LYS A 60 0.71 17.39 4.67
C LYS A 60 1.72 16.65 5.56
N LYS A 61 1.33 16.24 6.77
CA LYS A 61 2.18 15.38 7.62
C LYS A 61 2.39 14.00 7.00
N MET A 62 1.32 13.40 6.47
CA MET A 62 1.38 12.12 5.76
C MET A 62 2.24 12.22 4.50
N GLN A 63 2.15 13.32 3.75
CA GLN A 63 2.98 13.61 2.58
C GLN A 63 4.47 13.57 2.94
N TYR A 64 4.88 14.27 4.01
CA TYR A 64 6.29 14.27 4.44
C TYR A 64 6.76 12.87 4.83
N PHE A 65 5.96 12.14 5.60
CA PHE A 65 6.27 10.78 6.00
C PHE A 65 6.41 9.84 4.79
N LEU A 66 5.43 9.83 3.89
CA LEU A 66 5.43 8.95 2.72
C LEU A 66 6.54 9.29 1.73
N ARG A 67 6.86 10.57 1.55
CA ARG A 67 8.00 10.99 0.73
C ARG A 67 9.30 10.47 1.30
N ASP A 68 9.47 10.51 2.62
CA ASP A 68 10.64 9.99 3.30
C ASP A 68 10.77 8.46 3.15
N VAL A 69 9.67 7.74 3.40
CA VAL A 69 9.62 6.27 3.28
C VAL A 69 9.91 5.81 1.84
N SER A 70 9.22 6.40 0.86
CA SER A 70 9.32 5.99 -0.56
C SER A 70 10.65 6.36 -1.22
N THR A 71 11.32 7.43 -0.78
CA THR A 71 12.57 7.89 -1.40
C THR A 71 13.83 7.41 -0.69
N ARG A 72 13.77 7.15 0.64
CA ARG A 72 14.97 6.83 1.43
C ARG A 72 14.94 5.47 2.08
N MET A 73 13.81 5.03 2.63
CA MET A 73 13.77 3.84 3.50
C MET A 73 13.54 2.54 2.71
N THR A 74 12.57 2.58 1.81
CA THR A 74 12.17 1.44 0.96
C THR A 74 12.09 1.92 -0.48
N MET A 75 13.25 2.06 -1.12
CA MET A 75 13.32 2.45 -2.53
C MET A 75 12.52 1.46 -3.39
N ASN A 76 11.78 1.98 -4.36
CA ASN A 76 10.93 1.19 -5.27
C ASN A 76 9.76 0.44 -4.61
N ASN A 77 9.27 0.90 -3.45
CA ASN A 77 8.09 0.33 -2.79
C ASN A 77 6.78 0.85 -3.43
N PRO A 78 6.00 0.00 -4.13
CA PRO A 78 4.77 0.44 -4.79
C PRO A 78 3.69 0.92 -3.81
N LEU A 79 3.56 0.32 -2.62
CA LEU A 79 2.54 0.72 -1.65
C LEU A 79 2.78 2.16 -1.16
N ALA A 80 3.99 2.45 -0.68
CA ALA A 80 4.33 3.78 -0.20
C ALA A 80 4.23 4.83 -1.30
N THR A 81 4.66 4.49 -2.52
CA THR A 81 4.59 5.38 -3.67
C THR A 81 3.16 5.62 -4.15
N LEU A 82 2.27 4.61 -4.14
CA LEU A 82 0.85 4.77 -4.47
C LEU A 82 0.18 5.76 -3.51
N PHE A 83 0.33 5.52 -2.21
CA PHE A 83 -0.32 6.36 -1.20
C PHE A 83 0.26 7.78 -1.16
N LEU A 84 1.54 7.97 -1.51
CA LEU A 84 2.06 9.31 -1.77
C LEU A 84 1.30 9.98 -2.92
N GLY A 85 1.08 9.28 -4.03
CA GLY A 85 0.29 9.79 -5.15
C GLY A 85 -1.14 10.19 -4.76
N ILE A 86 -1.81 9.40 -3.92
CA ILE A 86 -3.14 9.71 -3.39
C ILE A 86 -3.12 10.99 -2.53
N VAL A 87 -2.14 11.12 -1.63
CA VAL A 87 -1.99 12.31 -0.78
C VAL A 87 -1.70 13.56 -1.62
N GLU A 88 -0.79 13.47 -2.60
CA GLU A 88 -0.51 14.58 -3.53
C GLU A 88 -1.77 15.00 -4.27
N SER A 89 -2.59 14.04 -4.71
CA SER A 89 -3.86 14.30 -5.38
C SER A 89 -4.85 15.03 -4.46
N LYS A 90 -5.02 14.56 -3.22
CA LYS A 90 -5.89 15.19 -2.20
C LYS A 90 -5.42 16.60 -1.81
N LEU A 91 -4.11 16.88 -1.90
CA LEU A 91 -3.54 18.22 -1.69
C LEU A 91 -3.63 19.14 -2.92
N GLY A 92 -4.10 18.64 -4.07
CA GLY A 92 -4.20 19.38 -5.33
C GLY A 92 -2.91 19.42 -6.15
N ASN A 93 -1.87 18.66 -5.77
CA ASN A 93 -0.59 18.55 -6.48
C ASN A 93 -0.72 17.49 -7.60
N LEU A 94 -1.48 17.82 -8.64
CA LEU A 94 -1.91 16.84 -9.65
C LEU A 94 -0.74 16.23 -10.45
N HIS A 95 0.29 17.02 -10.72
CA HIS A 95 1.47 16.53 -11.45
C HIS A 95 2.23 15.47 -10.63
N GLU A 96 2.53 15.78 -9.37
CA GLU A 96 3.18 14.87 -8.44
C GLU A 96 2.34 13.61 -8.19
N ALA A 97 1.01 13.76 -8.13
CA ALA A 97 0.09 12.63 -8.02
C ALA A 97 0.24 11.66 -9.20
N GLU A 98 0.26 12.18 -10.43
CA GLU A 98 0.40 11.37 -11.65
C GLU A 98 1.76 10.68 -11.73
N VAL A 99 2.85 11.40 -11.40
CA VAL A 99 4.21 10.86 -11.37
C VAL A 99 4.31 9.69 -10.38
N ASN A 100 3.88 9.89 -9.14
CA ASN A 100 3.96 8.85 -8.12
C ASN A 100 3.07 7.65 -8.46
N THR A 101 1.85 7.89 -8.95
CA THR A 101 0.95 6.81 -9.39
C THR A 101 1.59 5.96 -10.49
N SER A 102 2.26 6.60 -11.46
CA SER A 102 2.96 5.92 -12.55
C SER A 102 4.18 5.13 -12.07
N LEU A 103 4.97 5.69 -11.14
CA LEU A 103 6.09 4.99 -10.52
C LEU A 103 5.64 3.76 -9.75
N SER A 104 4.58 3.88 -8.95
CA SER A 104 3.98 2.75 -8.23
C SER A 104 3.62 1.60 -9.18
N LYS A 105 2.96 1.89 -10.31
CA LYS A 105 2.65 0.87 -11.32
C LYS A 105 3.91 0.20 -11.88
N SER A 106 4.97 0.97 -12.12
CA SER A 106 6.25 0.46 -12.61
C SER A 106 6.91 -0.47 -11.58
N TYR A 107 6.87 -0.12 -10.30
CA TYR A 107 7.41 -0.93 -9.21
C TYR A 107 6.61 -2.22 -9.00
N LEU A 108 5.27 -2.12 -8.98
CA LEU A 108 4.38 -3.26 -8.82
C LEU A 108 4.61 -4.32 -9.92
N LYS A 109 4.73 -3.90 -11.18
CA LYS A 109 5.00 -4.81 -12.30
C LYS A 109 6.30 -5.61 -12.18
N LYS A 110 7.24 -5.16 -11.35
CA LYS A 110 8.58 -5.76 -11.19
C LYS A 110 8.72 -6.59 -9.91
N SER A 111 7.66 -6.77 -9.13
CA SER A 111 7.71 -7.48 -7.86
C SER A 111 6.50 -8.40 -7.69
N ALA A 112 6.75 -9.71 -7.78
CA ALA A 112 5.75 -10.72 -7.46
C ALA A 112 5.25 -10.58 -6.01
N TYR A 113 6.17 -10.29 -5.08
CA TYR A 113 5.88 -10.01 -3.67
C TYR A 113 4.77 -8.96 -3.49
N TRP A 114 4.89 -7.83 -4.20
CA TRP A 114 3.91 -6.75 -4.10
C TRP A 114 2.63 -7.04 -4.89
N GLN A 115 2.70 -7.79 -5.99
CA GLN A 115 1.51 -8.15 -6.78
C GLN A 115 0.52 -8.98 -5.94
N ILE A 116 1.00 -9.97 -5.21
CA ILE A 116 0.15 -10.80 -4.34
C ILE A 116 -0.54 -9.94 -3.28
N ARG A 117 0.22 -9.06 -2.62
CA ARG A 117 -0.30 -8.18 -1.54
C ARG A 117 -1.30 -7.15 -2.06
N PHE A 118 -1.05 -6.56 -3.22
CA PHE A 118 -1.99 -5.64 -3.86
C PHE A 118 -3.30 -6.33 -4.23
N LYS A 119 -3.23 -7.57 -4.70
CA LYS A 119 -4.43 -8.36 -5.04
C LYS A 119 -5.26 -8.68 -3.80
N ILE A 120 -4.63 -9.09 -2.70
CA ILE A 120 -5.34 -9.49 -1.48
C ILE A 120 -5.95 -8.29 -0.76
N LEU A 121 -5.26 -7.15 -0.76
CA LEU A 121 -5.79 -5.90 -0.21
C LEU A 121 -6.69 -5.12 -1.19
N ASP A 122 -6.98 -5.68 -2.37
CA ASP A 122 -7.75 -5.06 -3.45
C ASP A 122 -7.30 -3.64 -3.82
N LEU A 123 -5.99 -3.36 -3.83
CA LEU A 123 -5.45 -2.01 -4.00
C LEU A 123 -5.35 -1.56 -5.46
N GLU A 124 -5.49 -2.47 -6.42
CA GLU A 124 -5.35 -2.14 -7.84
C GLU A 124 -6.42 -1.15 -8.32
N CYS A 125 -7.60 -1.19 -7.71
CA CYS A 125 -8.70 -0.27 -8.03
C CYS A 125 -8.32 1.21 -7.74
N LEU A 126 -7.44 1.44 -6.76
CA LEU A 126 -7.04 2.78 -6.32
C LEU A 126 -6.22 3.55 -7.37
N TYR A 127 -5.72 2.85 -8.40
CA TYR A 127 -5.06 3.50 -9.53
C TYR A 127 -6.01 4.35 -10.39
N ASN A 128 -7.33 4.20 -10.22
CA ASN A 128 -8.32 5.08 -10.81
C ASN A 128 -8.69 6.20 -9.83
N LEU A 129 -7.91 7.29 -9.81
CA LEU A 129 -8.06 8.38 -8.85
C LEU A 129 -9.48 9.00 -8.81
N SER A 130 -10.23 8.94 -9.92
CA SER A 130 -11.63 9.40 -9.95
C SER A 130 -12.57 8.62 -9.01
N ALA A 131 -12.21 7.39 -8.65
CA ALA A 131 -12.89 6.54 -7.67
C ALA A 131 -12.57 6.96 -6.23
N VAL A 132 -11.30 7.26 -5.95
CA VAL A 132 -10.78 7.62 -4.63
C VAL A 132 -11.44 8.89 -4.09
N PHE A 133 -11.73 9.87 -4.95
CA PHE A 133 -12.38 11.13 -4.56
C PHE A 133 -13.88 11.02 -4.23
N LYS A 134 -14.50 9.87 -4.43
CA LYS A 134 -15.92 9.64 -4.05
C LYS A 134 -16.06 9.04 -2.65
N GLY A 135 -14.97 8.90 -1.89
CA GLY A 135 -14.98 8.25 -0.57
C GLY A 135 -15.37 6.78 -0.62
N LYS A 136 -15.28 6.17 -1.81
CA LYS A 136 -15.65 4.79 -2.06
C LYS A 136 -14.42 3.89 -1.95
N GLY A 137 -14.51 2.87 -1.10
CA GLY A 137 -13.53 1.78 -1.08
C GLY A 137 -13.66 0.93 -2.35
N CYS A 138 -12.69 0.05 -2.60
CA CYS A 138 -12.78 -0.86 -3.76
C CYS A 138 -14.01 -1.79 -3.69
N ASN A 139 -14.50 -2.09 -2.49
CA ASN A 139 -15.74 -2.84 -2.24
C ASN A 139 -17.04 -2.11 -2.61
N ASP A 140 -17.02 -0.82 -2.97
CA ASP A 140 -18.22 -0.07 -3.35
C ASP A 140 -18.53 -0.11 -4.88
N TYR A 141 -17.82 -0.99 -5.60
CA TYR A 141 -17.90 -1.19 -7.05
C TYR A 141 -18.53 -2.53 -7.47
N TYR A 142 -18.96 -3.36 -6.51
CA TYR A 142 -19.71 -4.59 -6.73
C TYR A 142 -21.07 -4.57 -6.01
#